data_AF-A0AAV5DR68-F1
#
_entry.id   AF-A0AAV5DR68-F1
#
_cell.length_a   1.000
_cell.length_b   1.000
_cell.length_c   1.000
_cell.angle_alpha   90.00
_cell.angle_beta   90.00
_cell.angle_gamma   90.00
#
_symmetry.space_group_name_H-M   'P 1'
#
loop_
_entity.id
_entity.type
_entity.pdbx_description
1 polymer ?
#
loop_
_entity_poly.entity_id
_entity_poly.type
_entity_poly.pdbx_seq_one_letter_code
_entity_poly.pdbx_strand_id
1 'polypeptide(L)'
;MGKENRFKVSEAMVGKEAVWAEIVKENGLIETQLCDVANWWLVDTVVNEHGANWKLFDSMNKSKEHGFLGFRNTLKSFKAWIDKMKACKIVP
;
A
#
# COMPACT_ATOMS: atom_id res chain seq x y z
N MET A 1 -6.63 13.46 -23.36
CA MET A 1 -7.65 13.80 -22.36
C MET A 1 -7.33 13.04 -21.06
N GLY A 2 -6.75 13.58 -19.99
CA GLY A 2 -5.78 14.65 -19.78
C GLY A 2 -4.94 14.18 -18.57
N LYS A 3 -3.61 14.13 -18.67
CA LYS A 3 -2.73 13.61 -17.59
C LYS A 3 -2.56 14.61 -16.44
N GLU A 4 -3.02 15.84 -16.60
CA GLU A 4 -2.69 17.00 -15.75
C GLU A 4 -3.56 17.17 -14.50
N ASN A 5 -4.55 16.29 -14.24
CA ASN A 5 -5.50 16.46 -13.13
C ASN A 5 -5.79 15.18 -12.32
N ARG A 6 -4.87 14.21 -12.26
CA ARG A 6 -5.07 13.03 -11.40
C ARG A 6 -4.82 13.43 -9.94
N PHE A 7 -5.79 13.11 -9.07
CA PHE A 7 -5.70 13.33 -7.62
C PHE A 7 -4.41 12.70 -7.08
N LYS A 8 -3.62 13.47 -6.33
CA LYS A 8 -2.42 12.95 -5.68
C LYS A 8 -2.67 12.73 -4.20
N VAL A 9 -2.43 11.51 -3.75
CA VAL A 9 -2.52 11.14 -2.34
C VAL A 9 -1.45 11.87 -1.55
N SER A 10 -0.24 12.01 -2.10
CA SER A 10 0.86 12.74 -1.43
C SER A 10 0.48 14.19 -1.11
N GLU A 11 -0.18 14.88 -2.03
CA GLU A 11 -0.64 16.26 -1.82
C GLU A 11 -1.78 16.31 -0.79
N ALA A 12 -2.73 15.38 -0.86
CA ALA A 12 -3.86 15.33 0.07
C ALA A 12 -3.48 14.97 1.52
N MET A 13 -2.34 14.31 1.71
CA MET A 13 -1.85 13.86 3.01
C MET A 13 -0.87 14.83 3.68
N VAL A 14 -0.51 15.95 3.03
CA VAL A 14 0.30 17.00 3.65
C VAL A 14 -0.40 17.55 4.89
N GLY A 15 0.32 17.67 6.00
CA GLY A 15 -0.22 18.26 7.23
C GLY A 15 -1.15 17.33 8.02
N LYS A 16 -1.22 16.04 7.67
CA LYS A 16 -2.07 15.04 8.35
C LYS A 16 -1.37 14.31 9.51
N GLU A 17 -0.17 14.73 9.90
CA GLU A 17 0.61 14.12 10.97
C GLU A 17 -0.12 14.18 12.31
N ALA A 18 -0.73 15.33 12.63
CA ALA A 18 -1.51 15.48 13.87
C ALA A 18 -2.77 14.61 13.88
N VAL A 19 -3.43 14.46 12.72
CA VAL A 19 -4.59 13.57 12.55
C VAL A 19 -4.19 12.12 12.75
N TRP A 20 -3.04 11.71 12.23
CA TRP A 20 -2.51 10.35 12.46
C TRP A 20 -2.19 10.11 13.94
N ALA A 21 -1.56 11.07 14.61
CA ALA A 21 -1.26 10.97 16.04
C ALA A 21 -2.53 10.83 16.89
N GLU A 22 -3.61 11.54 16.52
CA GLU A 22 -4.93 11.38 17.14
C GLU A 22 -5.49 9.98 16.92
N ILE A 23 -5.48 9.47 15.68
CA ILE A 23 -5.93 8.11 15.36
C ILE A 23 -5.17 7.05 16.17
N VAL A 24 -3.84 7.19 16.27
CA VAL A 24 -2.99 6.28 17.05
C VAL A 24 -3.41 6.26 18.51
N LYS A 25 -3.63 7.45 19.09
CA LYS A 25 -4.05 7.59 20.49
C LYS A 25 -5.44 7.02 20.74
N GLU A 26 -6.42 7.38 19.91
CA GLU A 26 -7.82 6.99 20.11
C GLU A 26 -8.05 5.49 19.95
N ASN A 27 -7.31 4.84 19.04
CA ASN A 27 -7.45 3.42 18.75
C ASN A 27 -6.44 2.54 19.51
N GLY A 28 -5.59 3.13 20.36
CA GLY A 28 -4.56 2.40 21.12
C GLY A 28 -3.58 1.63 20.22
N LEU A 29 -3.18 2.26 19.12
CA LEU A 29 -2.25 1.71 18.13
C LEU A 29 -0.80 1.78 18.64
N ILE A 30 0.10 1.09 17.94
CA ILE A 30 1.54 1.26 18.16
C ILE A 30 1.92 2.70 17.77
N GLU A 31 2.71 3.34 18.62
CA GLU A 31 3.21 4.70 18.38
C GLU A 31 4.07 4.75 17.13
N THR A 32 3.60 5.49 16.12
CA THR A 32 4.27 5.68 14.83
C THR A 32 4.03 7.09 14.32
N GLN A 33 5.00 7.68 13.63
CA GLN A 33 4.76 8.89 12.84
C GLN A 33 4.14 8.51 11.50
N LEU A 34 3.39 9.43 10.89
CA LEU A 34 2.71 9.15 9.61
C LEU A 34 3.71 8.75 8.51
N CYS A 35 4.89 9.34 8.50
CA CYS A 35 5.97 9.02 7.56
C CYS A 35 6.63 7.66 7.78
N ASP A 36 6.52 7.07 8.98
CA ASP A 36 7.06 5.73 9.27
C ASP A 36 6.23 4.63 8.60
N VAL A 37 4.92 4.87 8.44
CA VAL A 37 3.93 3.86 8.00
C VAL A 37 3.35 4.12 6.61
N ALA A 38 3.58 5.31 6.04
CA ALA A 38 3.00 5.68 4.77
C ALA A 38 4.02 6.31 3.80
N ASN A 39 4.06 5.76 2.58
CA ASN A 39 4.85 6.25 1.46
C ASN A 39 3.92 6.71 0.34
N TRP A 40 3.33 7.90 0.48
CA TRP A 40 2.27 8.37 -0.42
C TRP A 40 2.70 8.53 -1.88
N TRP A 41 3.95 8.91 -2.12
CA TRP A 41 4.52 9.01 -3.47
C TRP A 41 4.42 7.67 -4.22
N LEU A 42 4.57 6.53 -3.52
CA LEU A 42 4.51 5.21 -4.13
C LEU A 42 3.10 4.90 -4.65
N VAL A 43 2.08 5.34 -3.91
CA VAL A 43 0.67 5.21 -4.34
C VAL A 43 0.44 6.06 -5.58
N ASP A 44 0.94 7.29 -5.60
CA ASP A 44 0.81 8.18 -6.76
C ASP A 44 1.51 7.60 -8.00
N THR A 45 2.74 7.11 -7.87
CA THR A 45 3.47 6.49 -8.98
C THR A 45 2.79 5.20 -9.46
N VAL A 46 2.52 4.25 -8.56
CA VAL A 46 2.05 2.90 -8.94
C VAL A 46 0.58 2.91 -9.39
N VAL A 47 -0.30 3.59 -8.65
CA VAL A 47 -1.75 3.55 -8.90
C VAL A 47 -2.17 4.68 -9.84
N ASN A 48 -1.74 5.91 -9.55
CA ASN A 48 -2.21 7.07 -10.28
C ASN A 48 -1.49 7.24 -11.62
N GLU A 49 -0.15 7.18 -11.67
CA GLU A 49 0.59 7.46 -12.90
C GLU A 49 0.63 6.27 -13.85
N HIS A 50 0.97 5.09 -13.30
CA HIS A 50 1.19 3.84 -14.02
C HIS A 50 -0.11 3.05 -14.18
N GLY A 51 -0.81 2.79 -13.07
CA GLY A 51 -2.13 2.16 -13.04
C GLY A 51 -2.24 0.89 -13.90
N ALA A 52 -3.42 0.67 -14.48
CA ALA A 52 -3.70 -0.51 -15.33
C ALA A 52 -2.96 -0.51 -16.68
N ASN A 53 -2.35 0.61 -17.07
CA ASN A 53 -1.64 0.73 -18.35
C ASN A 53 -0.18 0.29 -18.26
N TRP A 54 0.29 0.04 -17.04
CA TRP A 54 1.66 -0.32 -16.78
C TRP A 54 1.84 -1.85 -16.87
N LYS A 55 2.57 -2.28 -17.89
CA LYS A 55 2.81 -3.70 -18.18
C LYS A 55 3.91 -4.27 -17.28
N LEU A 56 3.59 -4.53 -16.00
CA LEU A 56 4.48 -5.20 -15.03
C LEU A 56 4.27 -6.72 -14.91
N PHE A 57 3.76 -7.37 -15.95
CA PHE A 57 3.63 -8.81 -15.91
C PHE A 57 5.01 -9.45 -16.07
N ASP A 58 5.43 -10.20 -15.05
CA ASP A 58 6.57 -11.09 -15.12
C ASP A 58 6.11 -12.52 -15.44
N SER A 59 7.06 -13.44 -15.55
CA SER A 59 6.79 -14.86 -15.73
C SER A 59 7.45 -15.65 -14.61
N MET A 60 6.64 -16.54 -14.01
CA MET A 60 7.11 -17.48 -12.99
C MET A 60 7.63 -18.80 -13.58
N ASN A 61 7.74 -18.92 -14.91
CA ASN A 61 8.11 -20.17 -15.57
C ASN A 61 9.45 -20.73 -15.06
N LYS A 62 10.51 -19.91 -15.06
CA LYS A 62 11.83 -20.33 -14.57
C LYS A 62 11.76 -20.87 -13.13
N SER A 63 11.09 -20.16 -12.23
CA SER A 63 10.94 -20.59 -10.83
C SER A 63 10.19 -21.91 -10.72
N LYS A 64 9.10 -22.09 -11.49
CA LYS A 64 8.32 -23.34 -11.52
C LYS A 64 9.11 -24.51 -12.10
N GLU A 65 9.83 -24.28 -13.19
CA GLU A 65 10.75 -25.25 -13.82
C GLU A 65 11.86 -25.69 -12.86
N HIS A 66 12.26 -24.82 -11.93
CA HIS A 66 13.27 -25.09 -10.91
C HIS A 66 12.68 -25.49 -9.55
N GLY A 67 11.41 -25.94 -9.52
CA GLY A 67 10.78 -26.56 -8.36
C GLY A 67 10.03 -25.64 -7.40
N PHE A 68 9.96 -24.32 -7.66
CA PHE A 68 9.16 -23.41 -6.85
C PHE A 68 7.70 -23.37 -7.34
N LEU A 69 6.84 -24.14 -6.67
CA LEU A 69 5.42 -24.26 -7.00
C LEU A 69 4.51 -23.42 -6.08
N GLY A 70 5.08 -22.68 -5.15
CA GLY A 70 4.34 -21.82 -4.23
C GLY A 70 3.64 -20.69 -4.98
N PHE A 71 2.36 -20.47 -4.67
CA PHE A 71 1.60 -19.32 -5.17
C PHE A 71 0.69 -18.75 -4.09
N ARG A 72 0.17 -17.56 -4.34
CA ARG A 72 -0.87 -16.93 -3.53
C ARG A 72 -1.96 -16.41 -4.44
N ASN A 73 -3.20 -16.47 -3.97
CA ASN A 73 -4.28 -15.69 -4.57
C ASN A 73 -4.12 -14.24 -4.14
N THR A 74 -3.91 -13.32 -5.08
CA THR A 74 -3.60 -11.91 -4.78
C THR A 74 -4.67 -11.23 -3.92
N LEU A 75 -5.96 -11.44 -4.20
CA LEU A 75 -7.05 -10.82 -3.44
C LEU A 75 -7.09 -11.33 -1.99
N LYS A 76 -6.97 -12.65 -1.81
CA LYS A 76 -6.89 -13.24 -0.46
C LYS A 76 -5.65 -12.77 0.29
N SER A 77 -4.50 -12.69 -0.39
CA SER A 77 -3.25 -12.22 0.21
C SER A 77 -3.33 -10.76 0.62
N PHE A 78 -3.95 -9.90 -0.20
CA PHE A 78 -4.12 -8.48 0.12
C PHE A 78 -4.95 -8.30 1.39
N LYS A 79 -6.08 -9.00 1.50
CA LYS A 79 -6.89 -9.02 2.73
C LYS A 79 -6.10 -9.52 3.94
N ALA A 80 -5.36 -10.62 3.79
CA ALA A 80 -4.56 -11.17 4.89
C ALA A 80 -3.48 -10.20 5.40
N TRP A 81 -2.89 -9.38 4.52
CA TRP A 81 -1.94 -8.35 4.93
C TRP A 81 -2.62 -7.19 5.66
N ILE A 82 -3.81 -6.75 5.24
CA ILE A 82 -4.61 -5.77 5.99
C ILE A 82 -4.94 -6.31 7.38
N ASP A 83 -5.45 -7.54 7.46
CA ASP A 83 -5.81 -8.19 8.72
C ASP A 83 -4.59 -8.32 9.65
N LYS A 84 -3.41 -8.61 9.09
CA LYS A 84 -2.15 -8.65 9.86
C LYS A 84 -1.77 -7.26 10.40
N MET A 85 -1.90 -6.20 9.62
CA MET A 85 -1.60 -4.83 10.07
C MET A 85 -2.53 -4.39 11.22
N LYS A 86 -3.81 -4.75 11.14
CA LYS A 86 -4.80 -4.57 12.21
C LYS A 86 -4.44 -5.37 13.45
N ALA A 87 -4.09 -6.65 13.30
CA ALA A 87 -3.68 -7.51 14.42
C ALA A 87 -2.42 -6.99 15.11
N CYS A 88 -1.49 -6.39 14.35
CA CYS A 88 -0.31 -5.71 14.87
C CYS A 88 -0.60 -4.30 15.42
N LYS A 89 -1.85 -3.84 15.41
CA LYS A 89 -2.26 -2.50 15.85
C LYS A 89 -1.48 -1.36 15.17
N ILE A 90 -1.16 -1.51 13.89
CA ILE A 90 -0.55 -0.43 13.09
C ILE A 90 -1.64 0.47 12.49
N VAL A 91 -2.78 -0.13 12.15
CA VAL A 91 -3.99 0.56 11.70
C VAL A 91 -5.19 0.03 12.51
N PRO A 92 -6.28 0.79 12.64
CA PRO A 92 -7.53 0.29 13.24
C PRO A 92 -8.16 -0.84 12.40
#